data_AF-A0A2P4SYZ7-F1
#
_entry.id   AF-A0A2P4SYZ7-F1
#
_cell.length_a   1.000
_cell.length_b   1.000
_cell.length_c   1.000
_cell.angle_alpha   90.00
_cell.angle_beta   90.00
_cell.angle_gamma   90.00
#
_symmetry.space_group_name_H-M   'P 1'
#
loop_
_entity.id
_entity.type
_entity.pdbx_description
1 polymer ?
#
loop_
_entity_poly.entity_id
_entity_poly.type
_entity_poly.pdbx_seq_one_letter_code
_entity_poly.pdbx_strand_id
1 'polypeptide(L)' 'MARLSRTLVIFGGFVAVVGAAFYPIYFRPLLLPEEYKREQSINRAGIVQENIQPPGILDSRVCTVS' A
#
# COMPACT_ATOMS: atom_id res chain seq x y z
N MET A 1 -9.21 -34.24 18.10
CA MET A 1 -9.66 -32.87 18.46
C MET A 1 -8.51 -31.95 18.90
N ALA A 2 -7.74 -32.27 19.95
CA ALA A 2 -6.74 -31.35 20.54
C ALA A 2 -5.52 -30.98 19.65
N ARG A 3 -5.14 -31.83 18.69
CA ARG A 3 -4.00 -31.55 17.80
C ARG A 3 -4.36 -30.52 16.72
N LEU A 4 -5.61 -30.50 16.25
CA LEU A 4 -6.09 -29.56 15.24
C LEU A 4 -6.31 -28.16 15.83
N SER A 5 -6.85 -28.08 17.05
CA SER A 5 -7.04 -26.80 17.75
C SER A 5 -5.72 -26.10 18.02
N ARG A 6 -4.68 -26.85 18.41
CA ARG A 6 -3.33 -26.30 18.64
C ARG A 6 -2.73 -25.71 17.36
N THR A 7 -2.90 -26.37 16.22
CA THR A 7 -2.44 -25.84 14.93
C THR A 7 -3.20 -24.58 14.52
N LEU A 8 -4.53 -24.55 14.70
CA LEU A 8 -5.35 -23.37 14.40
C LEU A 8 -4.95 -22.15 15.25
N VAL A 9 -4.68 -22.35 16.55
CA VAL A 9 -4.25 -21.26 17.44
C VAL A 9 -2.88 -20.72 17.03
N ILE A 10 -1.92 -21.60 16.72
CA ILE A 10 -0.58 -21.19 16.30
C ILE A 10 -0.63 -20.46 14.96
N PHE A 11 -1.36 -21.00 13.98
CA PHE A 11 -1.48 -20.40 12.66
C PHE A 11 -2.26 -19.08 12.70
N GLY A 12 -3.39 -19.04 13.41
CA GLY A 12 -4.16 -17.82 13.61
C GLY A 12 -3.37 -16.73 14.33
N GLY A 13 -2.62 -17.10 15.37
CA GLY A 13 -1.71 -16.18 16.06
C GLY A 13 -0.61 -15.64 15.14
N PHE A 14 -0.01 -16.49 14.32
CA PHE A 14 1.00 -16.07 13.34
C PHE A 14 0.44 -15.07 12.33
N VAL A 15 -0.71 -15.36 11.73
CA VAL A 15 -1.38 -14.45 10.77
C VAL A 15 -1.74 -13.13 11.43
N ALA A 16 -2.20 -13.15 12.68
CA ALA A 16 -2.49 -11.92 13.43
C ALA A 16 -1.25 -11.05 13.66
N VAL A 17 -0.11 -11.66 14.03
CA VAL A 17 1.17 -10.93 14.21
C VAL A 17 1.65 -10.33 12.90
N VAL A 18 1.60 -11.10 11.80
CA VAL A 18 1.95 -10.62 10.46
C VAL A 18 1.06 -9.45 10.05
N GLY A 19 -0.26 -9.60 10.19
CA GLY A 19 -1.23 -8.55 9.88
C GLY A 19 -0.98 -7.27 10.69
N ALA A 20 -0.70 -7.39 12.00
CA ALA A 20 -0.40 -6.26 12.85
C ALA A 20 0.91 -5.55 12.44
N ALA A 21 1.95 -6.30 12.07
CA ALA A 21 3.22 -5.73 11.61
C ALA A 21 3.06 -4.94 10.29
N PHE A 22 2.21 -5.44 9.37
CA PHE A 22 1.96 -4.78 8.08
C PHE A 22 0.82 -3.75 8.10
N TYR A 23 0.02 -3.70 9.18
CA TYR A 23 -1.09 -2.77 9.33
C TYR A 23 -0.74 -1.28 9.11
N PRO A 24 0.34 -0.72 9.71
CA PRO A 24 0.66 0.69 9.54
C PRO A 24 1.16 1.06 8.14
N ILE A 25 1.64 0.09 7.37
CA ILE A 25 2.23 0.32 6.03
C ILE A 25 1.14 0.21 4.96
N TYR A 26 0.24 -0.77 5.08
CA TYR A 26 -0.73 -1.08 4.03
C TYR A 26 -2.12 -0.50 4.31
N PHE A 27 -2.63 -0.67 5.53
CA PHE A 27 -4.02 -0.34 5.86
C PHE A 27 -4.17 1.10 6.36
N ARG A 28 -3.22 1.60 7.16
CA ARG A 28 -3.23 2.99 7.63
C ARG A 28 -3.37 4.04 6.50
N PRO A 29 -2.61 3.97 5.38
CA PRO A 29 -2.79 4.95 4.30
C PRO A 29 -4.10 4.78 3.53
N LEU A 30 -4.66 3.57 3.47
CA LEU A 30 -5.95 3.31 2.80
C LEU A 30 -7.14 3.83 3.62
N LEU A 31 -7.04 3.79 4.94
CA LEU A 31 -8.09 4.26 5.85
C LEU A 31 -8.05 5.78 6.06
N LEU A 32 -6.87 6.40 5.96
CA LEU A 32 -6.69 7.85 6.13
C LEU A 32 -6.00 8.48 4.90
N PRO A 33 -6.63 8.40 3.72
CA PRO A 33 -6.00 8.86 2.48
C PRO A 33 -5.75 10.37 2.48
N GLU A 34 -6.60 11.16 3.13
CA GLU A 34 -6.51 12.62 3.14
C GLU A 34 -5.36 13.14 4.02
N GLU A 35 -5.14 12.51 5.17
CA GLU A 35 -4.03 12.88 6.07
C GLU A 35 -2.69 12.46 5.47
N TYR A 36 -2.63 11.27 4.86
CA TYR A 36 -1.43 10.79 4.17
C TYR A 36 -1.07 11.65 2.95
N LYS A 37 -2.06 12.10 2.16
CA LYS A 37 -1.84 13.05 1.06
C LYS A 37 -1.31 14.40 1.55
N ARG A 38 -1.80 14.90 2.70
CA ARG A 38 -1.31 16.14 3.30
C ARG A 38 0.13 15.99 3.76
N GLU A 39 0.47 14.93 4.49
CA GLU A 39 1.84 14.63 4.89
C GLU A 39 2.78 14.48 3.68
N GLN A 40 2.33 13.81 2.61
CA GLN A 40 3.09 13.72 1.37
C GLN A 40 3.23 15.08 0.66
N SER A 41 2.19 15.92 0.67
CA SER A 41 2.25 17.26 0.07
C SER A 41 3.23 18.18 0.81
N ILE A 42 3.35 18.04 2.13
CA ILE A 42 4.29 18.80 2.96
C ILE A 42 5.72 18.29 2.76
N ASN A 43 5.93 16.96 2.78
CA ASN A 43 7.25 16.36 2.53
C ASN A 43 7.72 16.49 1.07
N ARG A 44 6.80 16.74 0.12
CA ARG A 44 7.08 17.01 -1.30
C ARG A 44 6.87 18.47 -1.70
N ALA A 45 6.70 19.38 -0.74
CA ALA A 45 6.67 20.81 -0.99
C ALA A 45 8.07 21.26 -1.45
N GLY A 46 8.31 21.20 -2.77
CA GLY A 46 9.60 21.47 -3.39
C GLY A 46 10.02 20.47 -4.48
N ILE A 47 9.31 19.34 -4.63
CA ILE A 47 9.53 18.37 -5.71
C ILE A 47 8.34 18.42 -6.67
N VAL A 48 8.52 19.11 -7.81
CA VAL A 48 7.58 19.05 -8.94
C VAL A 48 7.67 17.65 -9.56
N GLN A 49 6.79 16.75 -9.11
CA GLN A 49 6.79 15.34 -9.53
C GLN A 49 6.59 15.16 -11.03
N GLU A 50 6.06 16.17 -11.72
CA GLU A 50 5.87 16.20 -13.17
C GLU A 50 7.18 16.27 -13.96
N ASN A 51 8.28 16.73 -13.34
CA ASN A 51 9.60 16.87 -13.96
C ASN A 51 10.56 15.71 -13.61
N ILE A 52 10.17 14.85 -12.65
CA ILE A 52 11.02 13.78 -12.10
C ILE A 52 10.39 12.40 -12.29
N GLN A 53 9.06 12.31 -12.38
CA GLN A 53 8.40 11.07 -12.80
C GLN A 53 8.46 11.00 -14.32
N PRO A 54 9.09 9.96 -14.91
CA PRO A 54 8.91 9.72 -16.33
C PRO A 54 7.41 9.60 -16.60
N PRO A 55 6.90 10.17 -17.70
CA PRO A 55 5.49 10.09 -18.05
C PRO A 55 5.08 8.63 -17.97
N GLY A 56 4.06 8.34 -17.16
CA GLY A 56 3.57 6.99 -17.01
C GLY A 56 3.32 6.41 -18.40
N ILE A 57 4.02 5.34 -18.74
CA ILE A 57 3.69 4.48 -19.88
C ILE A 57 2.34 3.85 -19.55
N LEU A 58 1.28 4.61 -19.82
CA LEU A 58 -0.08 4.21 -20.13
C LEU A 58 -0.72 5.37 -20.92
N ASP A 59 -0.02 5.87 -21.95
CA ASP A 59 -0.76 6.42 -23.09
C ASP A 59 -1.29 5.23 -23.89
N SER A 60 -2.48 4.77 -23.51
CA SER A 60 -3.24 3.79 -24.28
C SER A 60 -3.64 4.29 -25.68
N ARG A 61 -3.17 5.47 -26.12
CA ARG A 61 -3.38 6.01 -27.47
C ARG A 61 -2.20 5.86 -28.44
N VAL A 62 -1.06 5.29 -28.04
CA VAL A 62 0.00 4.93 -29.00
C VAL A 62 -0.28 3.61 -29.74
N CYS A 63 -1.15 2.72 -29.22
CA CYS A 63 -1.46 1.44 -29.88
C CYS A 63 -2.59 1.49 -30.91
N THR A 64 -3.22 2.63 -31.17
CA THR A 64 -4.34 2.73 -32.13
C THR A 64 -4.31 4.01 -32.93
N VAL A 65 -3.23 4.25 -33.69
CA VAL A 65 -3.34 4.91 -34.99
C VAL A 65 -2.27 4.28 -35.89
N SER A 66 -2.67 3.21 -36.57
CA SER A 66 -2.11 2.80 -37.86
C SER A 66 -2.87 3.48 -38.98
#